data_AF-A0A178F1T4-F1
#
_entry.id   AF-A0A178F1T4-F1
#
_cell.length_a   1.000
_cell.length_b   1.000
_cell.length_c   1.000
_cell.angle_alpha   90.00
_cell.angle_beta   90.00
_cell.angle_gamma   90.00
#
_symmetry.space_group_name_H-M   'P 1'
#
loop_
_entity.id
_entity.type
_entity.pdbx_description
1 polymer ?
#
loop_
_entity_poly.entity_id
_entity_poly.type
_entity_poly.pdbx_seq_one_letter_code
_entity_poly.pdbx_strand_id
1 'polypeptide(L)'
;MRLFSSLAAVSLGLCATAVVAQEPKVVGYYESPNGTLSPFPVAVQDGQCSGFKTWIKAADIPQGYDCVFYSKPECKGRMTDHYTKNISRFKFEVRSFVCKTVSTQPSPTPTATPSPSS
;
A
#
# COMPACT_ATOMS: atom_id res chain seq x y z
N MET A 1 51.10 31.65 -32.41
CA MET A 1 49.74 32.13 -32.74
C MET A 1 48.95 31.00 -33.38
N ARG A 2 47.65 30.94 -33.06
CA ARG A 2 46.60 29.96 -33.43
C ARG A 2 46.44 28.77 -32.45
N LEU A 3 45.27 28.38 -31.95
CA LEU A 3 43.97 29.01 -31.67
C LEU A 3 43.02 27.87 -31.18
N PHE A 4 42.11 28.20 -30.25
CA PHE A 4 40.90 27.44 -29.82
C PHE A 4 41.12 26.09 -29.10
N SER A 5 41.07 26.00 -27.76
CA SER A 5 39.85 25.97 -26.92
C SER A 5 38.76 25.04 -27.46
N SER A 6 38.63 23.85 -26.88
CA SER A 6 37.41 23.04 -26.96
C SER A 6 37.12 22.51 -25.57
N LEU A 7 36.10 23.09 -24.93
CA LEU A 7 35.54 22.63 -23.67
C LEU A 7 35.04 21.20 -23.88
N ALA A 8 35.61 20.24 -23.17
CA ALA A 8 34.97 18.96 -22.96
C ALA A 8 33.72 19.19 -22.12
N ALA A 9 32.56 19.15 -22.76
CA ALA A 9 31.28 19.12 -22.06
C ALA A 9 31.24 17.83 -21.23
N VAL A 10 31.43 17.98 -19.91
CA VAL A 10 31.17 16.91 -18.95
C VAL A 10 29.67 16.69 -18.95
N SER A 11 29.23 15.69 -19.70
CA SER A 11 27.88 15.16 -19.63
C SER A 11 27.70 14.56 -18.24
N LEU A 12 27.28 15.39 -17.27
CA LEU A 12 26.73 14.96 -16.00
C LEU A 12 25.49 14.14 -16.34
N GLY A 13 25.66 12.82 -16.40
CA GLY A 13 24.57 11.88 -16.54
C GLY A 13 23.60 12.11 -15.39
N LEU A 14 22.46 12.73 -15.69
CA LEU A 14 21.29 12.64 -14.84
C LEU A 14 20.94 11.15 -14.76
N CYS A 15 21.34 10.50 -13.66
CA CYS A 15 20.65 9.33 -13.19
C CYS A 15 19.23 9.81 -12.81
N ALA A 16 18.35 9.88 -13.81
CA ALA A 16 16.93 9.86 -13.59
C ALA A 16 16.65 8.50 -12.94
N THR A 17 16.69 8.45 -11.61
CA THR A 17 16.01 7.42 -10.86
C THR A 17 14.55 7.58 -11.21
N ALA A 18 14.13 6.90 -12.27
CA ALA A 18 12.75 6.56 -12.48
C ALA A 18 12.35 5.82 -11.20
N VAL A 19 11.78 6.56 -10.26
CA VAL A 19 11.01 6.00 -9.16
C VAL A 19 9.85 5.35 -9.89
N VAL A 20 10.06 4.11 -10.34
CA VAL A 20 9.00 3.24 -10.79
C VAL A 20 8.06 3.24 -9.61
N ALA A 21 6.94 3.96 -9.74
CA ALA A 21 5.87 3.96 -8.79
C ALA A 21 5.37 2.51 -8.76
N GLN A 22 5.98 1.70 -7.89
CA GLN A 22 5.57 0.32 -7.70
C GLN A 22 4.13 0.42 -7.21
N GLU A 23 3.22 -0.14 -8.00
CA GLU A 23 1.81 -0.19 -7.65
C GLU A 23 1.67 -0.76 -6.22
N PRO A 24 0.85 -0.14 -5.35
CA PRO A 24 0.68 -0.56 -3.98
C PRO A 24 0.20 -2.02 -3.96
N LYS A 25 0.84 -2.86 -3.16
CA LYS A 25 0.56 -4.30 -3.10
C LYS A 25 0.43 -4.75 -1.66
N VAL A 26 -0.59 -5.55 -1.38
CA VAL A 26 -0.65 -6.37 -0.17
C VAL A 26 0.06 -7.68 -0.48
N VAL A 27 1.04 -8.06 0.34
CA VAL A 27 1.73 -9.34 0.20
C VAL A 27 1.15 -10.31 1.20
N GLY A 28 0.30 -11.22 0.74
CA GLY A 28 -0.22 -12.30 1.59
C GLY A 28 0.76 -13.47 1.67
N TYR A 29 0.87 -14.11 2.82
CA TYR A 29 1.74 -15.27 3.01
C TYR A 29 0.91 -16.52 3.28
N TYR A 30 1.09 -17.54 2.44
CA TYR A 30 0.45 -18.85 2.61
C TYR A 30 1.50 -19.88 3.01
N GLU A 31 1.06 -20.91 3.74
CA GLU A 31 1.94 -22.03 4.06
C GLU A 31 1.99 -22.98 2.87
N SER A 32 3.17 -23.11 2.27
CA SER A 32 3.41 -24.05 1.19
C SER A 32 3.48 -25.49 1.73
N PRO A 33 3.36 -26.54 0.89
CA PRO A 33 3.33 -27.93 1.35
C PRO A 33 4.55 -28.37 2.16
N ASN A 34 5.67 -27.66 2.06
CA ASN A 34 6.89 -27.91 2.82
C ASN A 34 6.94 -27.18 4.18
N GLY A 35 5.85 -26.51 4.59
CA GLY A 35 5.76 -25.73 5.83
C GLY A 35 6.33 -24.31 5.76
N THR A 36 6.84 -23.87 4.61
CA THR A 36 7.43 -22.52 4.46
C THR A 36 6.36 -21.49 4.10
N LEU A 37 6.42 -20.30 4.70
CA LEU A 37 5.59 -19.16 4.30
C LEU A 37 6.05 -18.58 2.97
N SER A 38 5.19 -18.68 1.95
CA SER A 38 5.46 -18.19 0.60
C SER A 38 4.68 -16.90 0.34
N PRO A 39 5.33 -15.85 -0.19
CA PRO A 39 4.66 -14.58 -0.49
C PRO A 39 3.78 -14.67 -1.73
N PHE A 40 2.67 -13.94 -1.71
CA PHE A 40 1.73 -13.79 -2.81
C PHE A 40 1.28 -12.32 -2.90
N PRO A 41 1.94 -11.50 -3.75
CA PRO A 41 1.60 -10.10 -3.89
C PRO A 41 0.30 -9.92 -4.68
N VAL A 42 -0.60 -9.08 -4.17
CA VAL A 42 -1.84 -8.67 -4.83
C VAL A 42 -1.88 -7.16 -4.92
N ALA A 43 -2.08 -6.62 -6.12
CA ALA A 43 -2.22 -5.19 -6.34
C ALA A 43 -3.44 -4.65 -5.58
N VAL A 44 -3.27 -3.50 -4.94
CA VAL A 44 -4.32 -2.82 -4.21
C VAL A 44 -5.07 -1.90 -5.15
N GLN A 45 -6.39 -2.04 -5.16
CA GLN A 45 -7.30 -1.10 -5.78
C GLN A 45 -8.06 -0.37 -4.68
N ASP A 46 -7.87 0.94 -4.57
CA ASP A 46 -8.41 1.76 -3.49
C ASP A 46 -9.93 1.60 -3.35
N GLY A 47 -10.37 1.17 -2.17
CA GLY A 47 -11.78 0.93 -1.86
C GLY A 47 -12.42 -0.27 -2.56
N GLN A 48 -11.68 -1.02 -3.39
CA GLN A 48 -12.20 -2.19 -4.09
C GLN A 48 -11.82 -3.50 -3.41
N CYS A 49 -12.68 -4.50 -3.55
CA CYS A 49 -12.44 -5.84 -3.03
C CYS A 49 -11.43 -6.59 -3.90
N SER A 50 -10.34 -7.01 -3.29
CA SER A 50 -9.29 -7.82 -3.91
C SER A 50 -9.21 -9.20 -3.24
N GLY A 51 -8.87 -10.22 -4.02
CA GLY A 51 -8.88 -11.62 -3.57
C GLY A 51 -7.51 -12.28 -3.67
N PHE A 52 -7.21 -13.15 -2.71
CA PHE A 52 -6.11 -14.10 -2.79
C PHE A 52 -6.59 -15.37 -3.50
N LYS A 53 -5.73 -15.97 -4.33
CA LYS A 53 -6.03 -17.27 -4.96
C LYS A 53 -5.99 -18.44 -3.97
N THR A 54 -5.35 -18.24 -2.82
CA THR A 54 -5.19 -19.22 -1.74
C THR A 54 -5.46 -18.58 -0.38
N TRP A 55 -5.55 -19.39 0.67
CA TRP A 55 -5.64 -18.90 2.04
C TRP A 55 -4.31 -18.34 2.51
N ILE A 56 -4.36 -17.17 3.14
CA ILE A 56 -3.17 -16.55 3.73
C ILE A 56 -3.25 -16.55 5.25
N LYS A 57 -2.09 -16.66 5.89
CA LYS A 57 -1.91 -16.67 7.36
C LYS A 57 -1.30 -15.37 7.89
N ALA A 58 -0.59 -14.63 7.05
CA ALA A 58 0.04 -13.35 7.38
C ALA A 58 -0.05 -12.41 6.18
N ALA A 59 0.14 -11.11 6.38
CA ALA A 59 0.13 -10.14 5.29
C ALA A 59 1.03 -8.93 5.59
N ASP A 60 1.72 -8.43 4.56
CA ASP A 60 2.33 -7.10 4.60
C ASP A 60 1.41 -6.10 3.91
N ILE A 61 1.23 -4.94 4.55
CA ILE A 61 0.36 -3.87 4.08
C ILE A 61 1.21 -2.75 3.50
N PRO A 62 0.86 -2.19 2.33
CA PRO A 62 1.56 -1.04 1.79
C PRO A 62 1.39 0.18 2.70
N GLN A 63 2.45 0.97 2.86
CA GLN A 63 2.39 2.17 3.69
C GLN A 63 1.32 3.16 3.19
N GLY A 64 0.64 3.81 4.14
CA GLY A 64 -0.43 4.78 3.82
C GLY A 64 -1.76 4.14 3.45
N TYR A 65 -1.93 2.83 3.67
CA TYR A 65 -3.21 2.13 3.50
C TYR A 65 -3.74 1.60 4.83
N ASP A 66 -5.06 1.58 4.91
CA ASP A 66 -5.85 0.93 5.94
C ASP A 66 -6.65 -0.21 5.31
N CYS A 67 -6.41 -1.43 5.76
CA CYS A 67 -6.95 -2.65 5.15
C CYS A 67 -7.80 -3.46 6.14
N VAL A 68 -8.87 -4.05 5.61
CA VAL A 68 -9.72 -5.02 6.28
C VAL A 68 -9.67 -6.34 5.51
N PHE A 69 -9.54 -7.45 6.23
CA PHE A 69 -9.40 -8.79 5.65
C PHE A 69 -10.61 -9.66 5.95
N TYR A 70 -10.95 -10.54 5.01
CA TYR A 70 -12.16 -11.35 5.04
C TYR A 70 -11.88 -12.83 4.84
N SER A 71 -12.65 -13.66 5.54
CA SER A 71 -12.52 -15.13 5.51
C SER A 71 -12.96 -15.80 4.20
N LYS A 72 -13.78 -15.13 3.38
CA LYS A 72 -14.29 -15.64 2.10
C LYS A 72 -13.86 -14.74 0.94
N PRO A 73 -13.90 -15.22 -0.31
CA PRO A 73 -13.75 -14.37 -1.49
C PRO A 73 -14.81 -13.25 -1.52
N GLU A 74 -14.58 -12.25 -2.36
CA GLU A 74 -15.53 -11.13 -2.58
C GLU A 74 -15.86 -10.33 -1.30
N CYS A 75 -14.94 -10.29 -0.33
CA CYS A 75 -15.06 -9.50 0.89
C CYS A 75 -16.29 -9.84 1.73
N LYS A 76 -16.57 -11.15 1.81
CA LYS A 76 -17.70 -11.74 2.56
C LYS A 76 -17.24 -12.51 3.80
N GLY A 77 -18.20 -12.79 4.68
CA GLY A 77 -17.99 -13.64 5.86
C GLY A 77 -17.38 -12.89 7.04
N ARG A 78 -16.57 -13.59 7.85
CA ARG A 78 -15.87 -12.97 8.99
C ARG A 78 -14.86 -11.96 8.49
N MET A 79 -14.83 -10.79 9.13
CA MET A 79 -13.87 -9.73 8.86
C MET A 79 -12.93 -9.51 10.05
N THR A 80 -11.75 -8.98 9.79
CA THR A 80 -10.84 -8.48 10.82
C THR A 80 -11.20 -7.05 11.20
N ASP A 81 -10.52 -6.54 12.23
CA ASP A 81 -10.39 -5.11 12.42
C ASP A 81 -9.54 -4.48 11.30
N HIS A 82 -9.50 -3.16 11.29
CA HIS A 82 -8.69 -2.34 10.40
C HIS A 82 -7.19 -2.45 10.73
N TYR A 83 -6.35 -2.60 9.71
CA TYR A 83 -4.90 -2.72 9.84
C TYR A 83 -4.17 -1.71 8.96
N THR A 84 -3.21 -1.01 9.56
CA THR A 84 -2.28 -0.08 8.88
C THR A 84 -0.82 -0.56 8.93
N LYS A 85 -0.58 -1.75 9.51
CA LYS A 85 0.73 -2.36 9.71
C LYS A 85 0.69 -3.83 9.33
N ASN A 86 1.86 -4.41 9.10
CA ASN A 86 2.00 -5.82 8.76
C ASN A 86 1.42 -6.73 9.85
N ILE A 87 0.80 -7.82 9.41
CA ILE A 87 0.15 -8.82 10.24
C ILE A 87 1.01 -10.09 10.19
N SER A 88 1.60 -10.45 11.32
CA SER A 88 2.40 -11.68 11.44
C SER A 88 1.56 -12.96 11.48
N ARG A 89 0.32 -12.87 11.98
CA ARG A 89 -0.62 -14.00 12.01
C ARG A 89 -2.09 -13.54 12.13
N PHE A 90 -2.93 -14.00 11.22
CA PHE A 90 -4.38 -13.83 11.33
C PHE A 90 -4.98 -14.86 12.30
N LYS A 91 -6.08 -14.46 12.96
CA LYS A 91 -6.88 -15.34 13.84
C LYS A 91 -7.62 -16.44 13.06
N PHE A 92 -7.78 -16.25 11.76
CA PHE A 92 -8.47 -17.16 10.84
C PHE A 92 -7.86 -17.05 9.43
N GLU A 93 -8.16 -18.02 8.57
CA GLU A 93 -7.70 -18.02 7.18
C GLU A 93 -8.39 -16.93 6.36
N VAL A 94 -7.59 -16.09 5.70
CA VAL A 94 -8.07 -14.95 4.90
C VAL A 94 -8.07 -15.31 3.42
N ARG A 95 -9.11 -14.85 2.70
CA ARG A 95 -9.33 -15.07 1.25
C ARG A 95 -9.40 -13.77 0.45
N SER A 96 -9.80 -12.66 1.06
CA SER A 96 -9.94 -11.38 0.36
C SER A 96 -9.71 -10.21 1.30
N PHE A 97 -9.56 -9.02 0.75
CA PHE A 97 -9.28 -7.81 1.48
C PHE A 97 -9.82 -6.58 0.73
N VAL A 98 -10.08 -5.52 1.48
CA VAL A 98 -10.28 -4.17 0.96
C VAL A 98 -9.25 -3.28 1.63
N CYS A 99 -8.58 -2.43 0.86
CA CYS A 99 -7.72 -1.39 1.41
C CYS A 99 -8.17 -0.02 0.93
N LYS A 100 -8.03 0.97 1.79
CA LYS A 100 -8.25 2.38 1.46
C LYS A 100 -7.02 3.19 1.82
N THR A 101 -6.73 4.20 1.02
CA THR A 101 -5.71 5.20 1.31
C THR A 101 -6.10 5.95 2.57
N VAL A 102 -5.18 6.00 3.53
CA VAL A 102 -5.33 6.81 4.72
C VAL A 102 -4.98 8.22 4.30
N SER A 103 -5.97 8.95 3.81
CA SER A 103 -5.77 10.35 3.44
C SER A 103 -5.35 11.11 4.71
N THR A 104 -4.10 11.54 4.77
CA THR A 104 -3.64 12.62 5.64
C THR A 104 -4.22 13.95 5.16
N GLN A 105 -5.52 14.00 4.86
CA GLN A 105 -6.20 15.24 4.58
C GLN A 105 -6.27 16.02 5.90
N PRO A 106 -5.66 17.21 6.00
CA PRO A 106 -5.93 18.09 7.13
C PRO A 106 -7.43 18.35 7.12
N SER A 107 -8.11 17.93 8.18
CA SER A 107 -9.50 18.32 8.42
C SER A 107 -9.53 19.86 8.41
N PRO A 108 -10.31 20.51 7.52
CA PRO A 108 -10.46 21.95 7.61
C PRO A 108 -11.04 22.24 9.00
N THR A 109 -10.25 22.93 9.82
CA THR A 109 -10.71 23.45 11.10
C THR A 109 -12.02 24.19 10.85
N PRO A 110 -13.13 23.87 11.54
CA PRO A 110 -14.33 24.70 11.43
C PRO A 110 -13.95 26.09 11.92
N THR A 111 -13.91 27.06 11.01
CA THR A 111 -13.76 28.47 11.35
C THR A 111 -14.97 28.82 12.21
N ALA A 112 -14.74 28.96 13.52
CA ALA A 112 -15.74 29.49 14.43
C ALA A 112 -16.17 30.87 13.90
N THR A 113 -17.42 30.95 13.46
CA THR A 113 -18.05 32.23 13.11
C THR A 113 -18.18 33.03 14.42
N PRO A 114 -17.64 34.25 14.53
CA PRO A 114 -17.88 35.06 15.71
C PRO A 114 -19.37 35.38 15.80
N SER A 115 -20.02 34.88 16.85
CA SER A 115 -21.41 35.21 17.16
C SER A 115 -21.45 36.68 17.59
N PRO A 116 -22.32 37.53 17.01
CA PRO A 116 -22.50 38.90 17.51
C PRO A 116 -23.19 38.83 18.87
N SER A 117 -22.58 39.44 19.89
CA SER A 117 -23.21 39.66 21.20
C SER A 117 -24.30 40.73 21.06
N SER A 118 -25.48 40.46 21.64
CA SER A 118 -26.48 41.48 22.01
C SER A 118 -26.28 41.91 23.45
#